data_AF-A0A380P6T0-F1
#
_entry.id   AF-A0A380P6T0-F1
#
_cell.length_a   1.000
_cell.length_b   1.000
_cell.length_c   1.000
_cell.angle_alpha   90.00
_cell.angle_beta   90.00
_cell.angle_gamma   90.00
#
_symmetry.space_group_name_H-M   'P 1'
#
loop_
_entity.id
_entity.type
_entity.pdbx_description
1 polymer ?
#
loop_
_entity_poly.entity_id
_entity_poly.type
_entity_poly.pdbx_seq_one_letter_code
_entity_poly.pdbx_strand_id
1 'polypeptide(L)'
;MNYDGKHKYHTTIGDRSFIGSNTKIIAPVTIGKEALTAAGSTITDDIPDHAMGIARSRQTVKPDFGSERLCSKSSVNKISRFTHRVIKIFILMTHV
;
A
#
# COMPACT_ATOMS: atom_id res chain seq x y z
N MET A 1 6.28 -3.26 18.84
CA MET A 1 7.45 -4.09 18.54
C MET A 1 8.45 -3.85 19.65
N ASN A 2 8.72 -4.86 20.46
CA ASN A 2 9.48 -4.71 21.68
C ASN A 2 10.68 -5.65 21.79
N TYR A 3 11.08 -6.32 20.70
CA TYR A 3 12.16 -7.29 20.68
C TYR A 3 13.02 -7.09 19.43
N ASP A 4 14.35 -7.09 19.58
CA ASP A 4 15.32 -6.86 18.49
C ASP A 4 16.00 -8.14 17.98
N GLY A 5 15.63 -9.31 18.51
CA GLY A 5 16.31 -10.57 18.25
C GLY A 5 17.21 -11.05 19.39
N LYS A 6 17.47 -10.21 20.40
CA LYS A 6 18.24 -10.56 21.61
C LYS A 6 17.59 -10.05 22.90
N HIS A 7 17.19 -8.79 22.92
CA HIS A 7 16.68 -8.11 24.11
C HIS A 7 15.25 -7.60 23.90
N LYS A 8 14.52 -7.50 25.02
CA LYS A 8 13.20 -6.87 25.05
C LYS A 8 13.30 -5.45 25.60
N TYR A 9 12.56 -4.53 25.00
CA TYR A 9 12.53 -3.12 25.37
C TYR A 9 11.14 -2.69 25.82
N HIS A 10 11.08 -1.64 26.62
CA HIS A 10 9.82 -1.11 27.14
C HIS A 10 9.37 0.12 26.35
N THR A 11 8.06 0.29 26.22
CA THR A 11 7.43 1.51 25.67
C THR A 11 6.51 2.06 26.74
N THR A 12 6.61 3.36 26.99
CA THR A 12 5.73 4.07 27.92
C THR A 12 4.66 4.83 27.15
N ILE A 13 3.41 4.72 27.59
CA ILE A 13 2.25 5.36 26.97
C ILE A 13 1.56 6.20 28.05
N GLY A 14 1.49 7.51 27.84
CA GLY A 14 0.90 8.45 28.78
C GLY A 14 -0.63 8.44 28.77
N ASP A 15 -1.20 9.01 29.83
CA ASP A 15 -2.65 9.05 30.04
C ASP A 15 -3.40 9.69 28.88
N ARG A 16 -4.56 9.14 28.52
CA ARG A 16 -5.46 9.66 27.48
C ARG A 16 -4.80 9.82 26.10
N SER A 17 -3.64 9.22 25.86
CA SER A 17 -3.06 9.18 24.53
C SER A 17 -3.90 8.32 23.58
N PHE A 18 -3.88 8.67 22.30
CA PHE A 18 -4.63 7.99 21.25
C PHE A 18 -3.68 7.28 20.29
N ILE A 19 -3.80 5.96 20.20
CA ILE A 19 -3.01 5.14 19.27
C ILE A 19 -3.86 4.84 18.03
N GLY A 20 -3.50 5.45 16.90
CA GLY A 20 -4.20 5.23 15.64
C GLY A 20 -4.10 3.78 15.15
N SER A 21 -5.12 3.33 14.41
CA SER A 21 -5.20 1.96 13.88
C SER A 21 -3.97 1.60 13.04
N ASN A 22 -3.48 0.37 13.21
CA ASN A 22 -2.26 -0.13 12.53
C ASN A 22 -1.01 0.73 12.76
N THR A 23 -0.94 1.47 13.87
CA THR A 23 0.33 2.07 14.31
C THR A 23 1.28 0.97 14.75
N LYS A 24 2.54 1.03 14.30
CA LYS A 24 3.63 0.24 14.85
C LYS A 24 4.47 1.14 15.75
N ILE A 25 4.66 0.73 16.99
CA ILE A 25 5.51 1.43 17.95
C ILE A 25 6.76 0.58 18.17
N ILE A 26 7.94 1.11 17.87
CA ILE A 26 9.22 0.39 18.02
C ILE A 26 9.86 0.84 19.32
N ALA A 27 9.90 -0.05 20.31
CA ALA A 27 10.53 0.25 21.60
C ALA A 27 12.06 0.35 21.47
N PRO A 28 12.74 1.14 22.32
CA PRO A 28 12.20 1.95 23.41
C PRO A 28 11.74 3.33 22.93
N VAL A 29 10.48 3.68 23.24
CA VAL A 29 9.91 5.01 22.97
C VAL A 29 8.88 5.38 24.03
N THR A 30 8.69 6.68 24.22
CA THR A 30 7.71 7.30 25.11
C THR A 30 6.68 8.06 24.28
N ILE A 31 5.41 7.74 24.48
CA ILE A 31 4.27 8.49 23.95
C ILE A 31 3.71 9.29 25.11
N GLY A 32 3.77 10.61 24.99
CA GLY A 32 3.33 11.55 26.03
C GLY A 32 1.84 11.48 26.34
N LYS A 33 1.47 12.18 27.41
CA LYS A 33 0.07 12.34 27.83
C LYS A 33 -0.72 13.10 26.76
N GLU A 34 -1.94 12.65 26.50
CA GLU A 34 -2.83 13.24 25.47
C GLU A 34 -2.18 13.36 24.08
N ALA A 35 -1.11 12.59 23.82
CA ALA A 35 -0.47 12.53 22.52
C ALA A 35 -1.27 11.65 21.55
N LEU A 36 -1.10 11.89 20.25
CA LEU A 36 -1.81 11.16 19.20
C LEU A 36 -0.82 10.51 18.24
N THR A 37 -1.09 9.27 17.82
CA THR A 37 -0.41 8.67 16.67
C THR A 37 -1.34 8.61 15.47
N ALA A 38 -0.88 9.06 14.31
CA ALA A 38 -1.64 8.87 13.08
C ALA A 38 -1.74 7.38 12.74
N ALA A 39 -2.91 6.94 12.29
CA ALA A 39 -3.13 5.58 11.82
C ALA A 39 -2.12 5.19 10.74
N GLY A 40 -1.64 3.94 10.78
CA GLY A 40 -0.66 3.40 9.85
C GLY A 40 0.75 3.98 9.97
N SER A 41 1.07 4.68 11.06
CA SER A 41 2.43 5.21 11.31
C SER A 41 3.36 4.18 11.92
N THR A 42 4.65 4.30 11.64
CA THR A 42 5.71 3.57 12.35
C THR A 42 6.50 4.55 13.22
N ILE A 43 6.28 4.51 14.54
CA ILE A 43 6.89 5.41 15.52
C ILE A 43 8.23 4.83 16.00
N THR A 44 9.31 5.58 15.80
CA THR A 44 10.69 5.27 16.19
C THR A 44 11.25 6.21 17.24
N ASP A 45 10.61 7.36 17.45
CA ASP A 45 11.07 8.44 18.31
C ASP A 45 9.94 8.87 19.26
N ASP A 46 10.32 9.49 20.37
CA ASP A 46 9.38 9.95 21.38
C ASP A 46 8.39 10.99 20.83
N ILE A 47 7.15 10.91 21.30
CA ILE A 47 6.11 11.89 21.00
C ILE A 47 5.84 12.68 22.28
N PRO A 48 6.11 13.99 22.32
CA PRO A 48 5.84 14.82 23.49
C PRO A 48 4.35 14.86 23.87
N ASP A 49 4.07 15.34 25.08
CA ASP A 49 2.71 15.58 25.56
C ASP A 49 1.93 16.48 24.60
N HIS A 50 0.64 16.16 24.41
CA HIS A 50 -0.29 16.88 23.52
C HIS A 50 0.15 16.97 22.04
N ALA A 51 1.20 16.24 21.63
CA ALA A 51 1.71 16.25 20.26
C ALA A 51 1.14 15.12 19.42
N MET A 52 1.22 15.26 18.09
CA MET A 52 0.82 14.21 17.15
C MET A 52 2.02 13.69 16.36
N GLY A 53 2.32 12.39 16.51
CA GLY A 53 3.31 11.68 15.70
C GLY A 53 2.72 11.15 14.40
N ILE A 54 3.31 11.51 13.26
CA ILE A 54 2.93 11.04 11.93
C ILE A 54 4.17 10.53 11.20
N ALA A 55 4.22 9.23 10.96
CA ALA A 55 5.37 8.58 10.32
C ALA A 55 4.89 7.63 9.20
N ARG A 56 4.27 8.24 8.17
CA ARG A 56 3.81 7.54 6.96
C ARG A 56 3.86 8.48 5.75
N SER A 57 4.03 7.89 4.57
CA SER A 57 4.02 8.65 3.32
C SER A 57 2.62 9.18 2.98
N ARG A 58 2.57 10.31 2.27
CA ARG A 58 1.33 10.83 1.70
C ARG A 58 0.87 9.91 0.57
N GLN A 59 -0.41 9.59 0.57
CA GLN A 59 -1.02 8.79 -0.50
C GLN A 59 -0.90 9.53 -1.84
N THR A 60 -0.54 8.79 -2.88
CA THR A 60 -0.63 9.23 -4.28
C THR A 60 -1.57 8.29 -5.02
N VAL A 61 -2.48 8.86 -5.81
CA VAL A 61 -3.38 8.07 -6.66
C VAL A 61 -2.77 7.96 -8.06
N LYS A 62 -2.72 6.74 -8.59
CA LYS A 62 -2.36 6.47 -9.99
C LYS A 62 -3.58 5.87 -10.69
N PRO A 63 -4.34 6.67 -11.46
CA PRO A 63 -5.48 6.17 -12.22
C PRO A 63 -5.08 4.99 -13.12
N ASP A 64 -6.00 4.04 -13.32
CA ASP A 64 -5.88 2.89 -14.23
C ASP A 64 -4.68 1.94 -14.02
N PHE A 65 -3.81 2.18 -13.04
CA PHE A 65 -2.61 1.37 -12.80
C PHE A 65 -2.92 -0.11 -12.47
N GLY A 66 -4.06 -0.36 -11.82
CA GLY A 66 -4.52 -1.71 -11.49
C GLY A 66 -5.00 -2.47 -12.73
N SER A 67 -5.80 -1.84 -13.60
CA SER A 67 -6.27 -2.49 -14.84
C SER A 67 -5.11 -2.75 -15.80
N GLU A 68 -4.13 -1.85 -15.91
CA GLU A 68 -2.94 -2.03 -16.74
C GLU A 68 -2.06 -3.21 -16.34
N ARG A 69 -1.96 -3.50 -15.03
CA ARG A 69 -1.01 -4.52 -14.50
C ARG A 69 -1.66 -5.81 -14.05
N LEU A 70 -2.85 -5.76 -13.48
CA LEU A 70 -3.56 -6.93 -12.96
C LEU A 70 -4.42 -7.59 -14.02
N CYS A 71 -4.91 -6.84 -15.02
CA CYS A 71 -5.43 -7.46 -16.24
C CYS A 71 -4.22 -7.93 -17.04
N SER A 72 -3.82 -9.18 -16.82
CA SER A 72 -2.73 -9.79 -17.57
C SER A 72 -2.96 -9.63 -19.07
N LYS A 73 -1.85 -9.64 -19.80
CA LYS A 73 -1.71 -9.89 -21.26
C LYS A 73 -2.38 -11.20 -21.74
N SER A 74 -3.36 -11.73 -21.01
CA SER A 74 -4.23 -12.84 -21.32
C SER A 74 -5.47 -12.33 -22.05
N SER A 75 -5.73 -12.92 -23.21
CA SER A 75 -7.04 -12.97 -23.90
C SER A 75 -7.35 -11.89 -24.95
N VAL A 76 -6.90 -10.63 -24.86
CA VAL A 76 -7.32 -9.62 -25.87
C VAL A 76 -6.57 -9.76 -27.22
N ASN A 77 -5.31 -10.21 -27.21
CA ASN A 77 -4.50 -10.31 -28.44
C ASN A 77 -4.67 -11.60 -29.26
N LYS A 78 -5.44 -12.59 -28.79
CA LYS A 78 -5.66 -13.85 -29.53
C LYS A 78 -6.89 -13.80 -30.43
N ILE A 79 -7.90 -13.01 -30.10
CA ILE A 79 -9.15 -12.93 -30.87
C ILE A 79 -8.98 -12.03 -32.12
N SER A 80 -8.17 -10.95 -32.02
CA SER A 80 -7.90 -10.04 -33.15
C SER A 80 -7.10 -10.68 -34.31
N ARG A 81 -6.27 -11.69 -34.05
CA ARG A 81 -5.48 -12.36 -35.11
C ARG A 81 -6.23 -13.49 -35.84
N PHE A 82 -7.31 -14.01 -35.27
CA PHE A 82 -8.09 -15.07 -35.91
C PHE A 82 -9.09 -14.50 -36.92
N THR A 83 -9.74 -13.38 -36.61
CA THR A 83 -10.69 -12.73 -37.53
C THR A 83 -10.01 -12.16 -38.78
N HIS A 84 -8.77 -11.66 -38.66
CA HIS A 84 -8.04 -11.12 -39.82
C HIS A 84 -7.54 -12.17 -40.83
N ARG A 85 -7.34 -13.43 -40.44
CA ARG A 85 -6.89 -14.48 -41.39
C ARG A 85 -8.05 -15.09 -42.18
N VAL A 86 -9.22 -15.23 -41.56
CA VAL A 86 -10.41 -15.80 -42.21
C VAL A 86 -11.02 -14.81 -43.20
N ILE A 87 -11.09 -13.52 -42.85
CA ILE A 87 -11.61 -12.47 -43.75
C ILE A 87 -10.70 -12.28 -44.97
N LYS A 88 -9.37 -12.43 -44.82
CA LYS A 88 -8.42 -12.27 -45.94
C LYS A 88 -8.46 -13.43 -46.94
N ILE A 89 -8.77 -14.65 -46.50
CA ILE A 89 -8.97 -15.82 -47.38
C ILE A 89 -10.29 -15.69 -48.16
N PHE A 90 -11.36 -15.20 -47.52
CA PHE A 90 -12.66 -15.06 -48.16
C PHE A 90 -12.68 -13.98 -49.27
N ILE A 91 -11.92 -12.88 -49.09
CA ILE A 91 -11.82 -11.80 -50.10
C ILE A 91 -10.94 -12.21 -51.31
N LEU A 92 -10.03 -13.18 -51.16
CA LEU A 92 -9.16 -13.61 -52.27
C LEU A 92 -9.84 -14.62 -53.23
N MET A 93 -10.95 -15.24 -52.82
CA MET A 93 -11.70 -16.22 -53.60
C MET A 93 -12.84 -15.61 -54.45
N THR A 94 -13.17 -14.33 -54.26
CA THR A 94 -14.25 -13.64 -54.99
C THR A 94 -13.77 -12.88 -56.24
N HIS A 95 -12.52 -13.05 -56.65
CA HIS A 95 -11.92 -12.37 -57.81
C HIS A 95 -11.10 -13.30 -58.74
N VAL A 96 -11.58 -14.52 -58.97
CA VAL A 96 -11.21 -15.31 -60.16
C VAL A 96 -12.48 -15.82 -60.80
#